data_AF-A0A934GX11-F1
#
_entry.id   AF-A0A934GX11-F1
#
_cell.length_a   1.000
_cell.length_b   1.000
_cell.length_c   1.000
_cell.angle_alpha   90.00
_cell.angle_beta   90.00
_cell.angle_gamma   90.00
#
_symmetry.space_group_name_H-M   'P 1'
#
loop_
_entity.id
_entity.type
_entity.pdbx_description
1 polymer ?
#
loop_
_entity_poly.entity_id
_entity_poly.type
_entity_poly.pdbx_seq_one_letter_code
_entity_poly.pdbx_strand_id
1 'polypeptide(L)'
;MSKRYKGAKFIINSIARHAIKNRLNLPNMKITCNDLIRKYYWEEIQPVLILLCPDHKREIIEYQEAYQKFSTTVPRQTKMRIIIEENKYPTGGSWYDIYGKDGTLVRDAFPEVAHKHLQDRLEQEQGYGLMYHDWEEVAGMAIDSAVLETIPEKDIVVLVLMEITRRWHTEEQSQKVADELLAIKERKRRALVQKDFIGKTGFLQKWTEKENGWHHGWYITYWPGGNVMAQRGIVVDGIAEGVWTYWDKNGKITKQVRCWCDRPLETKLESPWWDDEKDQGV
;
A
#
# COMPACT_ATOMS: atom_id res chain seq x y z
N MET A 1 24.38 -32.22 50.63
CA MET A 1 23.16 -31.60 50.03
C MET A 1 23.43 -31.27 48.56
N SER A 2 22.39 -31.30 47.72
CA SER A 2 22.37 -30.95 46.28
C SER A 2 22.72 -32.06 45.26
N LYS A 3 21.78 -32.97 45.02
CA LYS A 3 21.66 -33.80 43.80
C LYS A 3 20.23 -33.76 43.22
N ARG A 4 19.54 -32.61 43.26
CA ARG A 4 18.12 -32.51 42.85
C ARG A 4 17.78 -31.51 41.73
N TYR A 5 18.75 -30.89 41.06
CA TYR A 5 18.46 -29.82 40.07
C TYR A 5 18.70 -30.17 38.59
N LYS A 6 18.84 -31.44 38.20
CA LYS A 6 18.97 -31.84 36.78
C LYS A 6 17.74 -32.52 36.16
N GLY A 7 16.74 -32.91 36.95
CA GLY A 7 15.54 -33.61 36.47
C GLY A 7 14.45 -32.72 35.86
N ALA A 8 14.32 -31.47 36.33
CA ALA A 8 13.21 -30.61 35.90
C ALA A 8 13.38 -30.06 34.47
N LYS A 9 14.62 -29.84 34.00
CA LYS A 9 14.90 -29.25 32.67
C LYS A 9 14.69 -30.24 31.52
N PHE A 10 14.78 -31.54 31.78
CA PHE A 10 14.55 -32.60 30.77
C PHE A 10 13.07 -32.93 30.61
N ILE A 11 12.28 -32.85 31.69
CA ILE A 11 10.84 -33.15 31.65
C ILE A 11 10.06 -32.04 30.95
N ILE A 12 10.42 -30.76 31.15
CA ILE A 12 9.79 -29.63 30.46
C ILE A 12 10.05 -29.69 28.94
N ASN A 13 11.27 -30.04 28.52
CA ASN A 13 11.61 -30.19 27.09
C ASN A 13 10.97 -31.44 26.44
N SER A 14 10.71 -32.50 27.20
CA SER A 14 10.03 -33.70 26.70
C SER A 14 8.53 -33.46 26.52
N ILE A 15 7.88 -32.79 27.48
CA ILE A 15 6.45 -32.44 27.41
C ILE A 15 6.19 -31.42 26.29
N ALA A 16 7.08 -30.44 26.09
CA ALA A 16 6.99 -29.51 24.97
C ALA A 16 7.10 -30.21 23.60
N ARG A 17 7.98 -31.22 23.46
CA ARG A 17 8.12 -31.99 22.22
C ARG A 17 7.00 -33.00 21.98
N HIS A 18 6.39 -33.53 23.06
CA HIS A 18 5.24 -34.43 22.94
C HIS A 18 3.93 -33.67 22.68
N ALA A 19 3.79 -32.45 23.21
CA ALA A 19 2.67 -31.56 22.90
C ALA A 19 2.66 -31.10 21.43
N ILE A 20 3.82 -31.02 20.78
CA ILE A 20 3.94 -30.68 19.36
C ILE A 20 3.47 -31.83 18.45
N LYS A 21 3.55 -33.10 18.90
CA LYS A 21 3.16 -34.28 18.10
C LYS A 21 1.68 -34.64 18.17
N ASN A 22 0.92 -34.13 19.14
CA ASN A 22 -0.53 -34.37 19.29
C ASN A 22 -1.41 -33.26 18.66
N ARG A 23 -0.91 -32.53 17.66
CA ARG A 23 -1.70 -31.60 16.82
C ARG A 23 -2.57 -32.36 15.79
N LEU A 24 -3.33 -33.35 16.23
CA LEU A 24 -4.44 -33.92 15.46
C LEU A 24 -5.73 -33.31 16.03
N ASN A 25 -6.42 -32.51 15.21
CA ASN A 25 -7.69 -31.82 15.48
C ASN A 25 -7.65 -30.55 16.35
N LEU A 26 -6.67 -29.66 16.13
CA LEU A 26 -6.86 -28.23 16.41
C LEU A 26 -7.17 -27.51 15.09
N PRO A 27 -8.13 -26.56 15.04
CA PRO A 27 -8.36 -25.76 13.85
C PRO A 27 -7.03 -25.13 13.43
N ASN A 28 -6.72 -25.16 12.13
CA ASN A 28 -5.50 -24.57 11.54
C ASN A 28 -5.22 -23.20 12.17
N MET A 29 -4.33 -23.19 13.17
CA MET A 29 -4.09 -21.99 13.96
C MET A 29 -3.19 -21.12 13.11
N LYS A 30 -3.79 -20.10 12.49
CA LYS A 30 -3.09 -19.16 11.61
C LYS A 30 -2.03 -18.41 12.43
N ILE A 31 -0.79 -18.40 11.95
CA ILE A 31 0.29 -17.60 12.54
C ILE A 31 0.01 -16.14 12.22
N THR A 32 -0.04 -15.27 13.23
CA THR A 32 -0.23 -13.83 13.02
C THR A 32 1.10 -13.10 12.87
N CYS A 33 1.05 -11.87 12.35
CA CYS A 33 2.22 -11.00 12.27
C CYS A 33 2.85 -10.76 13.65
N ASN A 34 2.03 -10.52 14.68
CA ASN A 34 2.52 -10.34 16.03
C ASN A 34 3.16 -11.60 16.62
N ASP A 35 2.67 -12.79 16.26
CA ASP A 35 3.31 -14.06 16.68
C ASP A 35 4.73 -14.17 16.12
N LEU A 36 4.95 -13.80 14.85
CA LEU A 36 6.28 -13.79 14.24
C LEU A 36 7.20 -12.73 14.88
N ILE A 37 6.71 -11.51 15.07
CA ILE A 37 7.54 -10.43 15.63
C ILE A 37 7.96 -10.74 17.07
N ARG A 38 7.07 -11.32 17.88
CA ARG A 38 7.40 -11.71 19.26
C ARG A 38 8.29 -12.95 19.37
N LYS A 39 8.45 -13.71 18.28
CA LYS A 39 9.30 -14.90 18.25
C LYS A 39 10.79 -14.55 18.25
N TYR A 40 11.16 -13.37 17.76
CA TYR A 40 12.54 -12.96 17.56
C TYR A 40 12.91 -11.76 18.45
N TYR A 41 14.22 -11.56 18.64
CA TYR A 41 14.74 -10.36 19.28
C TYR A 41 15.27 -9.37 18.24
N TRP A 42 15.38 -8.09 18.59
CA TRP A 42 15.88 -7.05 17.66
C TRP A 42 17.29 -7.38 17.16
N GLU A 43 18.15 -7.94 18.00
CA GLU A 43 19.52 -8.35 17.68
C GLU A 43 19.57 -9.45 16.60
N GLU A 44 18.49 -10.20 16.42
CA GLU A 44 18.34 -11.19 15.36
C GLU A 44 17.74 -10.62 14.07
N ILE A 45 16.96 -9.54 14.18
CA ILE A 45 16.26 -8.88 13.08
C ILE A 45 17.15 -7.84 12.40
N GLN A 46 17.91 -7.07 13.18
CA GLN A 46 18.76 -5.99 12.68
C GLN A 46 19.75 -6.44 11.59
N PRO A 47 20.46 -7.59 11.70
CA PRO A 47 21.36 -8.03 10.63
C PRO A 47 20.61 -8.37 9.33
N VAL A 48 19.39 -8.91 9.44
CA VAL A 48 18.55 -9.23 8.28
C VAL A 48 18.03 -7.96 7.61
N LEU A 49 17.66 -6.95 8.42
CA LEU A 49 17.27 -5.63 7.93
C LEU A 49 18.39 -4.97 7.13
N ILE A 50 19.63 -5.02 7.62
CA ILE A 50 20.80 -4.49 6.92
C ILE A 50 21.03 -5.22 5.59
N LEU A 51 20.86 -6.54 5.58
CA LEU A 51 21.04 -7.35 4.38
C LEU A 51 19.98 -7.08 3.31
N LEU A 52 18.70 -7.00 3.70
CA LEU A 52 17.59 -6.81 2.77
C LEU A 52 17.41 -5.35 2.33
N CYS A 53 18.00 -4.39 3.04
CA CYS A 53 17.87 -2.96 2.77
C CYS A 53 19.18 -2.21 2.92
N PRO A 54 20.19 -2.48 2.09
CA PRO A 54 21.50 -1.81 2.21
C PRO A 54 21.41 -0.28 2.07
N ASP A 55 20.48 0.22 1.26
CA ASP A 55 20.28 1.66 1.00
C ASP A 55 19.21 2.25 1.92
N HIS A 56 19.27 1.97 3.23
CA HIS A 56 18.22 2.30 4.17
C HIS A 56 17.69 3.74 3.98
N LYS A 57 16.43 3.88 3.57
CA LYS A 57 15.74 5.18 3.46
C LYS A 57 15.49 5.86 4.82
N ARG A 58 15.81 5.16 5.90
CA ARG A 58 15.61 5.53 7.31
C ARG A 58 16.82 5.09 8.12
N GLU A 59 17.06 5.76 9.24
CA GLU A 59 18.11 5.36 10.16
C GLU A 59 17.73 4.05 10.87
N ILE A 60 18.72 3.20 11.17
CA ILE A 60 18.50 1.91 11.86
C ILE A 60 17.74 2.09 13.18
N ILE A 61 17.99 3.21 13.87
CA ILE A 61 17.32 3.55 15.14
C ILE A 61 15.80 3.69 14.98
N GLU A 62 15.32 4.23 13.86
CA GLU A 62 13.88 4.38 13.60
C GLU A 62 13.19 3.02 13.45
N TYR A 63 13.87 2.06 12.82
CA TYR A 63 13.36 0.69 12.72
C TYR A 63 13.36 -0.03 14.07
N GLN A 64 14.35 0.24 14.93
CA GLN A 64 14.40 -0.32 16.27
C GLN A 64 13.24 0.17 17.13
N GLU A 65 12.96 1.48 17.09
CA GLU A 65 11.81 2.08 17.78
C GLU A 65 10.49 1.50 17.26
N ALA A 66 10.38 1.38 15.95
CA ALA A 66 9.21 0.78 15.32
C ALA A 66 9.01 -0.68 15.75
N TYR A 67 10.08 -1.47 15.77
CA TYR A 67 10.06 -2.85 16.23
C TYR A 67 9.60 -2.97 17.70
N GLN A 68 10.13 -2.11 18.58
CA GLN A 68 9.76 -2.09 19.99
C GLN A 68 8.29 -1.72 20.19
N LYS A 69 7.80 -0.67 19.51
CA LYS A 69 6.39 -0.30 19.58
C LYS A 69 5.47 -1.38 18.97
N PHE A 70 5.87 -2.00 17.87
CA PHE A 70 5.05 -3.03 17.23
C PHE A 70 4.99 -4.32 18.07
N SER A 71 6.11 -4.77 18.62
CA SER A 71 6.18 -5.98 19.46
C SER A 71 5.31 -5.90 20.73
N THR A 72 5.05 -4.69 21.22
CA THR A 72 4.19 -4.41 22.38
C THR A 72 2.75 -4.08 22.00
N THR A 73 2.44 -3.92 20.71
CA THR A 73 1.09 -3.63 20.21
C THR A 73 0.15 -4.79 20.50
N VAL A 74 -1.09 -4.48 20.92
CA VAL A 74 -2.14 -5.48 21.14
C VAL A 74 -2.86 -5.74 19.80
N PRO A 75 -2.86 -6.98 19.29
CA PRO A 75 -3.49 -7.28 18.01
C PRO A 75 -5.01 -7.05 18.00
N ARG A 76 -5.51 -6.38 16.97
CA ARG A 76 -6.95 -6.27 16.64
C ARG A 76 -7.35 -7.46 15.77
N GLN A 77 -8.46 -8.12 16.10
CA GLN A 77 -8.98 -9.21 15.27
C GLN A 77 -9.35 -8.68 13.88
N THR A 78 -8.88 -9.38 12.84
CA THR A 78 -9.15 -9.01 11.45
C THR A 78 -9.24 -10.26 10.57
N LYS A 79 -9.92 -10.15 9.42
CA LYS A 79 -9.94 -11.18 8.38
C LYS A 79 -8.77 -11.06 7.39
N MET A 80 -7.98 -9.98 7.53
CA MET A 80 -6.83 -9.68 6.67
C MET A 80 -5.72 -10.71 6.84
N ARG A 81 -5.00 -10.97 5.76
CA ARG A 81 -3.76 -11.75 5.73
C ARG A 81 -2.67 -11.03 4.94
N ILE A 82 -1.43 -11.14 5.40
CA ILE A 82 -0.26 -10.55 4.77
C ILE A 82 0.24 -11.49 3.67
N ILE A 83 0.41 -10.92 2.49
CA ILE A 83 0.99 -11.52 1.30
C ILE A 83 2.32 -10.83 1.04
N ILE A 84 3.32 -11.62 0.66
CA ILE A 84 4.62 -11.14 0.21
C ILE A 84 4.96 -11.86 -1.08
N GLU A 85 5.17 -11.11 -2.14
CA GLU A 85 5.50 -11.63 -3.47
C GLU A 85 6.89 -11.14 -3.89
N GLU A 86 7.78 -12.07 -4.24
CA GLU A 86 9.08 -11.74 -4.81
C GLU A 86 8.94 -11.49 -6.31
N ASN A 87 9.32 -10.29 -6.74
CA ASN A 87 9.39 -9.88 -8.12
C ASN A 87 10.86 -9.73 -8.55
N LYS A 88 11.14 -9.92 -9.84
CA LYS A 88 12.51 -9.82 -10.38
C LYS A 88 12.64 -8.63 -11.33
N TYR A 89 13.72 -7.89 -11.21
CA TYR A 89 14.05 -6.87 -12.20
C TYR A 89 14.53 -7.52 -13.49
N PRO A 90 14.20 -6.95 -14.67
CA PRO A 90 14.75 -7.43 -15.95
C PRO A 90 16.29 -7.41 -15.99
N THR A 91 16.90 -6.47 -15.27
CA THR A 91 18.35 -6.26 -15.20
C THR A 91 19.05 -7.15 -14.17
N GLY A 92 18.31 -8.04 -13.50
CA GLY A 92 18.81 -8.83 -12.37
C GLY A 92 18.52 -8.15 -11.02
N GLY A 93 18.43 -8.98 -9.98
CA GLY A 93 17.96 -8.58 -8.64
C GLY A 93 16.47 -8.85 -8.44
N SER A 94 16.03 -8.80 -7.18
CA SER A 94 14.63 -8.94 -6.80
C SER A 94 14.16 -7.82 -5.88
N TRP A 95 12.85 -7.66 -5.82
CA TRP A 95 12.16 -6.75 -4.92
C TRP A 95 10.88 -7.41 -4.43
N TYR A 96 10.35 -6.97 -3.29
CA TYR A 96 9.18 -7.59 -2.68
C TYR A 96 7.99 -6.64 -2.69
N ASP A 97 6.84 -7.14 -3.14
CA ASP A 97 5.53 -6.56 -2.89
C ASP A 97 5.01 -7.07 -1.54
N ILE A 98 4.66 -6.16 -0.63
CA ILE A 98 4.10 -6.50 0.68
C ILE A 98 2.74 -5.83 0.83
N TYR A 99 1.70 -6.63 0.95
CA TYR A 99 0.33 -6.12 1.03
C TYR A 99 -0.61 -7.10 1.75
N GLY A 100 -1.78 -6.63 2.13
CA GLY A 100 -2.83 -7.40 2.76
C GLY A 100 -3.90 -7.86 1.78
N LYS A 101 -4.53 -9.00 2.03
CA LYS A 101 -5.74 -9.49 1.33
C LYS A 101 -6.79 -9.93 2.34
N ASP A 102 -8.07 -9.81 2.00
CA ASP A 102 -9.17 -10.10 2.90
C ASP A 102 -10.25 -11.01 2.31
N GLY A 103 -9.98 -11.61 1.15
CA GLY A 103 -10.93 -12.44 0.40
C GLY A 103 -11.88 -11.65 -0.51
N THR A 104 -11.89 -10.31 -0.45
CA THR A 104 -12.76 -9.50 -1.30
C THR A 104 -12.23 -9.46 -2.72
N LEU A 105 -13.08 -9.72 -3.72
CA LEU A 105 -12.71 -9.67 -5.12
C LEU A 105 -12.68 -8.23 -5.63
N VAL A 106 -11.86 -7.96 -6.64
CA VAL A 106 -11.77 -6.64 -7.28
C VAL A 106 -13.13 -6.18 -7.80
N ARG A 107 -13.95 -7.07 -8.39
CA ARG A 107 -15.30 -6.71 -8.86
C ARG A 107 -16.23 -6.24 -7.74
N ASP A 108 -16.04 -6.74 -6.52
CA ASP A 108 -16.85 -6.41 -5.35
C ASP A 108 -16.31 -5.18 -4.62
N ALA A 109 -15.01 -4.88 -4.77
CA ALA A 109 -14.35 -3.73 -4.16
C ALA A 109 -14.54 -2.42 -4.95
N PHE A 110 -14.86 -2.49 -6.25
CA PHE A 110 -14.97 -1.33 -7.14
C PHE A 110 -16.32 -1.24 -7.85
N PRO A 111 -16.80 -0.03 -8.16
CA PRO A 111 -18.04 0.16 -8.90
C PRO A 111 -17.92 -0.36 -10.34
N GLU A 112 -19.05 -0.77 -10.93
CA GLU A 112 -19.11 -1.36 -12.28
C GLU A 112 -18.46 -0.50 -13.36
N VAL A 113 -18.51 0.83 -13.23
CA VAL A 113 -17.89 1.77 -14.16
C VAL A 113 -16.36 1.58 -14.26
N ALA A 114 -15.71 1.09 -13.21
CA ALA A 114 -14.28 0.79 -13.19
C ALA A 114 -13.96 -0.58 -13.81
N HIS A 115 -14.94 -1.48 -13.96
CA HIS A 115 -14.71 -2.87 -14.40
C HIS A 115 -14.15 -2.94 -15.81
N LYS A 116 -14.51 -2.00 -16.69
CA LYS A 116 -13.96 -1.91 -18.05
C LYS A 116 -12.43 -1.79 -18.06
N HIS A 117 -11.84 -1.18 -17.03
CA HIS A 117 -10.40 -0.97 -16.89
C HIS A 117 -9.70 -2.07 -16.08
N LEU A 118 -10.45 -3.00 -15.50
CA LEU A 118 -9.97 -4.03 -14.57
C LEU A 118 -10.39 -5.44 -14.99
N GLN A 119 -10.81 -5.63 -16.25
CA GLN A 119 -11.45 -6.87 -16.73
C GLN A 119 -10.60 -8.12 -16.46
N ASP A 120 -9.28 -8.00 -16.54
CA ASP A 120 -8.29 -9.05 -16.29
C ASP A 120 -8.10 -9.39 -14.80
N ARG A 121 -8.62 -8.54 -13.91
CA ARG A 121 -8.41 -8.62 -12.46
C ARG A 121 -9.68 -8.77 -11.64
N LEU A 122 -10.87 -8.69 -12.25
CA LEU A 122 -12.16 -8.73 -11.55
C LEU A 122 -12.33 -9.93 -10.61
N GLU A 123 -11.82 -11.09 -11.02
CA GLU A 123 -11.87 -12.35 -10.26
C GLU A 123 -10.68 -12.55 -9.31
N GLN A 124 -9.76 -11.59 -9.27
CA GLN A 124 -8.63 -11.63 -8.33
C GLN A 124 -9.04 -10.97 -7.00
N GLU A 125 -8.38 -11.38 -5.92
CA GLU A 125 -8.54 -10.70 -4.63
C GLU A 125 -7.90 -9.30 -4.65
N GLN A 126 -8.60 -8.34 -4.06
CA GLN A 126 -8.10 -7.00 -3.85
C GLN A 126 -6.93 -6.99 -2.85
N GLY A 127 -5.85 -6.31 -3.23
CA GLY A 127 -4.70 -6.05 -2.36
C GLY A 127 -4.80 -4.70 -1.64
N TYR A 128 -4.35 -4.63 -0.40
CA TYR A 128 -4.34 -3.42 0.42
C TYR A 128 -2.93 -3.15 0.93
N GLY A 129 -2.38 -1.96 0.70
CA GLY A 129 -1.05 -1.63 1.22
C GLY A 129 -1.04 -1.63 2.75
N LEU A 130 -0.07 -2.31 3.38
CA LEU A 130 -0.05 -2.42 4.85
C LEU A 130 0.17 -1.06 5.54
N MET A 131 0.84 -0.14 4.86
CA MET A 131 1.10 1.23 5.34
C MET A 131 -0.17 2.07 5.60
N TYR A 132 -1.36 1.59 5.19
CA TYR A 132 -2.66 2.25 5.39
C TYR A 132 -3.48 1.65 6.53
N HIS A 133 -2.96 0.62 7.20
CA HIS A 133 -3.61 -0.03 8.31
C HIS A 133 -2.99 0.40 9.63
N ASP A 134 -3.83 0.48 10.66
CA ASP A 134 -3.37 0.68 12.03
C ASP A 134 -2.48 -0.49 12.45
N TRP A 135 -1.51 -0.22 13.32
CA TRP A 135 -0.53 -1.21 13.77
C TRP A 135 -1.18 -2.39 14.47
N GLU A 136 -2.25 -2.14 15.24
CA GLU A 136 -3.06 -3.17 15.90
C GLU A 136 -3.67 -4.13 14.88
N GLU A 137 -4.14 -3.61 13.74
CA GLU A 137 -4.69 -4.44 12.69
C GLU A 137 -3.61 -5.26 12.00
N VAL A 138 -2.49 -4.63 11.60
CA VAL A 138 -1.36 -5.36 11.00
C VAL A 138 -0.88 -6.47 11.94
N ALA A 139 -0.75 -6.17 13.24
CA ALA A 139 -0.36 -7.12 14.26
C ALA A 139 -1.31 -8.34 14.33
N GLY A 140 -2.60 -8.12 14.07
CA GLY A 140 -3.63 -9.17 14.04
C GLY A 140 -3.80 -9.87 12.70
N MET A 141 -3.16 -9.42 11.62
CA MET A 141 -3.23 -10.08 10.32
C MET A 141 -2.56 -11.45 10.39
N ALA A 142 -3.17 -12.45 9.77
CA ALA A 142 -2.53 -13.74 9.54
C ALA A 142 -1.40 -13.60 8.52
N ILE A 143 -0.35 -14.39 8.62
CA ILE A 143 0.60 -14.57 7.50
C ILE A 143 0.03 -15.63 6.58
N ASP A 144 -0.01 -15.36 5.27
CA ASP A 144 -0.46 -16.34 4.31
C ASP A 144 0.45 -17.59 4.32
N SER A 145 -0.14 -18.78 4.17
CA SER A 145 0.61 -20.03 4.26
C SER A 145 1.66 -20.15 3.17
N ALA A 146 1.37 -19.66 1.95
CA ALA A 146 2.34 -19.68 0.85
C ALA A 146 3.57 -18.82 1.17
N VAL A 147 3.40 -17.73 1.92
CA VAL A 147 4.50 -16.87 2.37
C VAL A 147 5.37 -17.61 3.39
N LEU A 148 4.76 -18.28 4.37
CA LEU A 148 5.49 -19.07 5.37
C LEU A 148 6.27 -20.26 4.78
N GLU A 149 5.82 -20.79 3.63
CA GLU A 149 6.48 -21.88 2.93
C GLU A 149 7.69 -21.44 2.10
N THR A 150 7.72 -20.17 1.69
CA THR A 150 8.69 -19.68 0.69
C THR A 150 9.66 -18.64 1.23
N ILE A 151 9.27 -17.86 2.24
CA ILE A 151 10.06 -16.76 2.77
C ILE A 151 10.48 -17.07 4.21
N PRO A 152 11.78 -16.92 4.56
CA PRO A 152 12.23 -17.09 5.93
C PRO A 152 11.49 -16.16 6.90
N GLU A 153 11.11 -16.65 8.07
CA GLU A 153 10.29 -15.87 9.01
C GLU A 153 10.92 -14.52 9.43
N LYS A 154 12.26 -14.46 9.57
CA LYS A 154 12.96 -13.20 9.90
C LYS A 154 12.87 -12.19 8.75
N ASP A 155 12.90 -12.67 7.51
CA ASP A 155 12.74 -11.83 6.32
C ASP A 155 11.31 -11.30 6.26
N ILE A 156 10.30 -12.13 6.58
CA ILE A 156 8.90 -11.69 6.72
C ILE A 156 8.80 -10.55 7.74
N VAL A 157 9.40 -10.71 8.93
CA VAL A 157 9.41 -9.67 9.98
C VAL A 157 10.01 -8.37 9.47
N VAL A 158 11.17 -8.44 8.80
CA VAL A 158 11.85 -7.27 8.24
C VAL A 158 11.00 -6.59 7.17
N LEU A 159 10.46 -7.36 6.22
CA LEU A 159 9.68 -6.82 5.10
C LEU A 159 8.38 -6.17 5.58
N VAL A 160 7.70 -6.75 6.57
CA VAL A 160 6.53 -6.12 7.18
C VAL A 160 6.92 -4.86 7.93
N LEU A 161 7.99 -4.91 8.74
CA LEU A 161 8.48 -3.74 9.48
C LEU A 161 8.83 -2.60 8.52
N MET A 162 9.47 -2.89 7.40
CA MET A 162 9.73 -1.90 6.34
C MET A 162 8.45 -1.31 5.77
N GLU A 163 7.45 -2.13 5.47
CA GLU A 163 6.23 -1.64 4.83
C GLU A 163 5.43 -0.73 5.77
N ILE A 164 5.25 -1.13 7.04
CA ILE A 164 4.51 -0.33 8.01
C ILE A 164 5.27 0.92 8.47
N THR A 165 6.60 0.94 8.33
CA THR A 165 7.42 2.11 8.65
C THR A 165 7.56 3.08 7.48
N ARG A 166 7.18 2.72 6.25
CA ARG A 166 7.18 3.66 5.11
C ARG A 166 6.35 4.91 5.38
N ARG A 167 5.23 4.78 6.08
CA ARG A 167 4.38 5.90 6.53
C ARG A 167 4.50 6.20 8.02
N TRP A 168 5.51 5.70 8.71
CA TRP A 168 5.76 6.08 10.10
C TRP A 168 6.11 7.56 10.18
N HIS A 169 5.07 8.31 10.42
CA HIS A 169 5.02 9.73 10.61
C HIS A 169 5.14 9.96 12.11
N THR A 170 5.74 11.07 12.55
CA THR A 170 5.66 11.47 13.96
C THR A 170 4.19 11.45 14.42
N GLU A 171 3.91 11.30 15.72
CA GLU A 171 2.53 11.20 16.23
C GLU A 171 1.60 12.29 15.67
N GLU A 172 2.13 13.51 15.52
CA GLU A 172 1.48 14.65 14.89
C GLU A 172 1.16 14.45 13.40
N GLN A 173 2.10 13.91 12.62
CA GLN A 173 1.91 13.63 11.20
C GLN A 173 0.98 12.41 10.98
N SER A 174 1.01 11.42 11.86
CA SER A 174 0.13 10.24 11.81
C SER A 174 -1.32 10.62 12.12
N GLN A 175 -1.54 11.50 13.11
CA GLN A 175 -2.86 12.04 13.42
C GLN A 175 -3.43 12.82 12.23
N LYS A 176 -2.61 13.63 11.56
CA LYS A 176 -3.03 14.37 10.36
C LYS A 176 -3.48 13.44 9.22
N VAL A 177 -2.74 12.36 8.96
CA VAL A 177 -3.12 11.36 7.94
C VAL A 177 -4.38 10.59 8.34
N ALA A 178 -4.53 10.24 9.62
CA ALA A 178 -5.73 9.57 10.13
C ALA A 178 -6.97 10.47 10.02
N ASP A 179 -6.84 11.75 10.35
CA ASP A 179 -7.88 12.77 10.20
C ASP A 179 -8.25 12.99 8.74
N GLU A 180 -7.26 13.02 7.84
CA GLU A 180 -7.47 13.08 6.39
C GLU A 180 -8.22 11.84 5.88
N LEU A 181 -7.84 10.63 6.31
CA LEU A 181 -8.50 9.37 5.92
C LEU A 181 -9.93 9.26 6.49
N LEU A 182 -10.15 9.69 7.73
CA LEU A 182 -11.48 9.74 8.34
C LEU A 182 -12.36 10.76 7.62
N ALA A 183 -11.80 11.93 7.28
CA ALA A 183 -12.49 12.93 6.47
C ALA A 183 -12.84 12.37 5.08
N ILE A 184 -11.95 11.62 4.42
CA ILE A 184 -12.24 10.94 3.15
C ILE A 184 -13.37 9.91 3.31
N LYS A 185 -13.36 9.09 4.36
CA LYS A 185 -14.42 8.10 4.63
C LYS A 185 -15.79 8.75 4.89
N GLU A 186 -15.84 9.83 5.66
CA GLU A 186 -17.07 10.58 5.92
C GLU A 186 -17.57 11.35 4.68
N ARG A 187 -16.66 11.83 3.80
CA ARG A 187 -16.99 12.43 2.50
C ARG A 187 -17.66 11.43 1.55
N LYS A 188 -17.20 10.17 1.50
CA LYS A 188 -17.80 9.09 0.69
C LYS A 188 -19.23 8.73 1.10
N ARG A 189 -19.60 8.92 2.37
CA ARG A 189 -20.96 8.62 2.87
C ARG A 189 -22.04 9.62 2.44
N ARG A 190 -21.66 10.76 1.83
CA ARG A 190 -22.58 11.88 1.51
C ARG A 190 -22.60 12.31 0.03
N ALA A 191 -21.94 11.59 -0.87
CA ALA A 191 -21.68 12.07 -2.22
C ALA A 191 -22.94 12.31 -3.08
N LEU A 192 -23.13 13.55 -3.51
CA LEU A 192 -23.99 13.96 -4.62
C LEU A 192 -23.09 14.39 -5.78
N VAL A 193 -23.20 13.70 -6.93
CA VAL A 193 -22.43 14.01 -8.13
C VAL A 193 -23.08 15.17 -8.87
N GLN A 194 -22.33 16.25 -9.13
CA GLN A 194 -22.79 17.39 -9.92
C GLN A 194 -21.85 17.63 -11.10
N LYS A 195 -22.39 17.60 -12.32
CA LYS A 195 -21.66 17.88 -13.57
C LYS A 195 -21.86 19.35 -13.94
N ASP A 196 -20.83 20.17 -13.78
CA ASP A 196 -20.87 21.58 -14.18
C ASP A 196 -20.25 21.78 -15.57
N PHE A 197 -20.98 22.48 -16.45
CA PHE A 197 -20.45 23.02 -17.70
C PHE A 197 -20.23 24.51 -17.52
N ILE A 198 -18.98 24.98 -17.49
CA ILE A 198 -18.68 26.42 -17.41
C ILE A 198 -18.42 26.94 -18.83
N GLY A 199 -19.44 27.57 -19.43
CA GLY A 199 -19.39 28.19 -20.74
C GLY A 199 -19.29 29.72 -20.69
N LYS A 200 -18.26 30.24 -21.38
CA LYS A 200 -18.10 31.57 -22.01
C LYS A 200 -18.38 32.84 -21.18
N THR A 201 -17.33 33.31 -20.52
CA THR A 201 -16.71 34.64 -20.78
C THR A 201 -15.25 34.60 -20.29
N GLY A 202 -14.26 34.53 -21.19
CA GLY A 202 -12.83 34.51 -20.82
C GLY A 202 -12.17 33.12 -20.82
N PHE A 203 -12.39 32.34 -21.89
CA PHE A 203 -11.67 31.16 -22.41
C PHE A 203 -10.70 30.38 -21.48
N LEU A 204 -11.27 29.57 -20.58
CA LEU A 204 -10.69 28.32 -20.08
C LEU A 204 -11.80 27.25 -20.16
N GLN A 205 -11.70 26.26 -21.06
CA GLN A 205 -12.61 25.11 -21.01
C GLN A 205 -12.12 24.16 -19.94
N LYS A 206 -12.94 23.91 -18.92
CA LYS A 206 -12.65 23.01 -17.81
C LYS A 206 -13.69 21.90 -17.83
N TRP A 207 -13.28 20.70 -18.22
CA TRP A 207 -14.07 19.49 -17.98
C TRP A 207 -13.66 18.96 -16.62
N THR A 208 -14.60 18.96 -15.67
CA THR A 208 -14.40 18.34 -14.37
C THR A 208 -15.71 17.73 -13.90
N GLU A 209 -15.69 16.45 -13.61
CA GLU A 209 -16.65 15.88 -12.69
C GLU A 209 -16.34 16.45 -11.29
N LYS A 210 -17.36 16.91 -10.58
CA LYS A 210 -17.21 17.40 -9.21
C LYS A 210 -18.01 16.51 -8.28
N GLU A 211 -17.34 16.08 -7.22
CA GLU A 211 -17.95 15.36 -6.11
C GLU A 211 -17.82 16.26 -4.87
N ASN A 212 -18.94 16.67 -4.28
CA ASN A 212 -18.98 17.55 -3.10
C ASN A 212 -18.23 18.90 -3.27
N GLY A 213 -18.22 19.48 -4.47
CA GLY A 213 -17.58 20.78 -4.76
C GLY A 213 -16.09 20.71 -5.11
N TRP A 214 -15.48 19.52 -5.05
CA TRP A 214 -14.08 19.27 -5.41
C TRP A 214 -13.99 18.55 -6.76
N HIS A 215 -12.89 18.78 -7.48
CA HIS A 215 -12.66 18.10 -8.76
C HIS A 215 -12.36 16.61 -8.52
N HIS A 216 -13.11 15.74 -9.17
CA HIS A 216 -12.97 14.29 -9.07
C HIS A 216 -13.28 13.68 -10.44
N GLY A 217 -12.31 13.03 -11.08
CA GLY A 217 -12.38 12.53 -12.46
C GLY A 217 -11.40 13.25 -13.39
N TRP A 218 -11.72 13.29 -14.69
CA TRP A 218 -10.86 13.96 -15.66
C TRP A 218 -10.76 15.45 -15.39
N TYR A 219 -9.52 15.95 -15.49
CA TYR A 219 -9.19 17.36 -15.38
C TYR A 219 -8.47 17.79 -16.65
N ILE A 220 -9.03 18.76 -17.36
CA ILE A 220 -8.46 19.30 -18.60
C ILE A 220 -8.50 20.83 -18.52
N THR A 221 -7.40 21.48 -18.91
CA THR A 221 -7.37 22.93 -19.13
C THR A 221 -6.70 23.26 -20.46
N TYR A 222 -7.00 24.43 -21.02
CA TYR A 222 -6.51 24.91 -22.31
C TYR A 222 -5.74 26.22 -22.16
N TRP A 223 -4.85 26.51 -23.10
CA TRP A 223 -4.16 27.79 -23.19
C TRP A 223 -5.13 28.93 -23.55
N PRO A 224 -4.76 30.20 -23.26
CA PRO A 224 -5.51 31.36 -23.73
C PRO A 224 -5.74 31.30 -25.24
N GLY A 225 -7.01 31.31 -25.66
CA GLY A 225 -7.43 31.08 -27.05
C GLY A 225 -8.18 29.76 -27.28
N GLY A 226 -8.17 28.84 -26.30
CA GLY A 226 -9.09 27.70 -26.19
C GLY A 226 -8.86 26.53 -27.15
N ASN A 227 -8.00 26.68 -28.16
CA ASN A 227 -7.81 25.66 -29.20
C ASN A 227 -6.67 24.67 -28.89
N VAL A 228 -5.87 24.94 -27.85
CA VAL A 228 -4.69 24.14 -27.51
C VAL A 228 -4.80 23.71 -26.05
N MET A 229 -4.79 22.40 -25.80
CA MET A 229 -4.75 21.85 -24.44
C MET A 229 -3.49 22.35 -23.74
N ALA A 230 -3.59 22.69 -22.46
CA ALA A 230 -2.46 23.08 -21.62
C ALA A 230 -2.05 21.93 -20.70
N GLN A 231 -3.03 21.22 -20.13
CA GLN A 231 -2.78 20.03 -19.31
C GLN A 231 -4.02 19.15 -19.23
N ARG A 232 -3.77 17.86 -18.98
CA ARG A 232 -4.78 16.81 -18.81
C ARG A 232 -4.26 15.80 -17.81
N GLY A 233 -5.11 15.37 -16.90
CA GLY A 233 -4.84 14.29 -15.96
C GLY A 233 -6.11 13.86 -15.24
N ILE A 234 -5.95 12.94 -14.29
CA ILE A 234 -7.00 12.57 -13.36
C ILE A 234 -6.79 13.34 -12.06
N VAL A 235 -7.88 13.86 -11.51
CA VAL A 235 -7.92 14.43 -10.17
C VAL A 235 -8.84 13.57 -9.33
N VAL A 236 -8.43 13.23 -8.11
CA VAL A 236 -9.26 12.52 -7.13
C VAL A 236 -9.34 13.44 -5.91
N ASP A 237 -10.53 13.95 -5.61
CA ASP A 237 -10.77 14.85 -4.46
C ASP A 237 -9.88 16.11 -4.44
N GLY A 238 -9.64 16.69 -5.62
CA GLY A 238 -8.79 17.88 -5.78
C GLY A 238 -7.29 17.57 -5.93
N ILE A 239 -6.89 16.31 -5.81
CA ILE A 239 -5.49 15.85 -5.81
C ILE A 239 -5.13 15.20 -7.16
N ALA A 240 -4.00 15.55 -7.75
CA ALA A 240 -3.50 14.99 -9.00
C ALA A 240 -3.08 13.52 -8.86
N GLU A 241 -3.68 12.67 -9.69
CA GLU A 241 -3.45 11.22 -9.75
C GLU A 241 -3.14 10.75 -11.17
N GLY A 242 -2.37 9.68 -11.29
CA GLY A 242 -2.05 9.04 -12.57
C GLY A 242 -1.14 9.88 -13.46
N VAL A 243 -1.22 9.69 -14.78
CA VAL A 243 -0.35 10.40 -15.72
C VAL A 243 -0.96 11.75 -16.10
N TRP A 244 -0.21 12.80 -15.83
CA TRP A 244 -0.47 14.17 -16.24
C TRP A 244 0.34 14.52 -17.46
N THR A 245 -0.30 15.08 -18.47
CA THR A 245 0.36 15.56 -19.69
C THR A 245 0.22 17.05 -19.80
N TYR A 246 1.30 17.70 -20.22
CA TYR A 246 1.39 19.14 -20.37
C TYR A 246 1.84 19.49 -21.78
N TRP A 247 1.20 20.48 -22.39
CA TRP A 247 1.48 20.92 -23.74
C TRP A 247 1.89 22.40 -23.74
N ASP A 248 2.73 22.81 -24.69
CA ASP A 248 3.02 24.21 -24.93
C ASP A 248 1.89 24.92 -25.70
N LYS A 249 2.03 26.23 -25.89
CA LYS A 249 1.07 27.07 -26.64
C LYS A 249 0.89 26.66 -28.12
N ASN A 250 1.76 25.82 -28.66
CA ASN A 250 1.70 25.32 -30.03
C ASN A 250 1.10 23.90 -30.10
N GLY A 251 0.75 23.30 -28.96
CA GLY A 251 0.20 21.95 -28.87
C GLY A 251 1.26 20.85 -28.84
N LYS A 252 2.54 21.18 -28.63
CA LYS A 252 3.60 20.18 -28.44
C LYS A 252 3.64 19.75 -26.99
N ILE A 253 3.70 18.44 -26.73
CA ILE A 253 3.92 17.92 -25.37
C ILE A 253 5.28 18.43 -24.87
N THR A 254 5.27 19.04 -23.69
CA THR A 254 6.48 19.55 -23.02
C THR A 254 6.96 18.62 -21.93
N LYS A 255 6.03 17.92 -21.28
CA LYS A 255 6.33 16.90 -20.28
C LYS A 255 5.11 16.03 -19.98
N GLN A 256 5.41 14.85 -19.45
CA GLN A 256 4.45 14.00 -18.78
C GLN A 256 4.96 13.65 -17.39
N VAL A 257 4.06 13.69 -16.40
CA VAL A 257 4.37 13.44 -15.00
C VAL A 257 3.44 12.35 -14.51
N ARG A 258 3.99 11.24 -13.97
CA ARG A 258 3.19 10.28 -13.22
C ARG A 258 3.08 10.80 -11.79
N CYS A 259 1.87 11.14 -11.37
CA CYS A 259 1.56 11.67 -10.05
C CYS A 259 0.89 10.61 -9.19
N TRP A 260 1.16 10.67 -7.89
CA TRP A 260 0.37 9.97 -6.88
C TRP A 260 0.24 10.84 -5.65
N CYS A 261 -1.00 11.15 -5.27
CA CYS A 261 -1.34 12.13 -4.25
C CYS A 261 -0.61 13.48 -4.41
N ASP A 262 -0.71 14.13 -5.58
CA ASP A 262 -0.01 15.39 -5.95
C ASP A 262 1.53 15.30 -6.01
N ARG A 263 2.13 14.15 -5.66
CA ARG A 263 3.58 13.98 -5.72
C ARG A 263 4.01 13.45 -7.08
N PRO A 264 4.96 14.12 -7.77
CA PRO A 264 5.54 13.60 -8.99
C PRO A 264 6.41 12.38 -8.67
N LEU A 265 6.03 11.22 -9.18
CA LEU A 265 6.80 9.97 -9.07
C LEU A 265 7.85 9.88 -10.17
N GLU A 266 7.50 10.29 -11.38
CA GLU A 266 8.36 10.20 -12.55
C GLU A 266 8.01 11.30 -13.55
N THR A 267 9.00 11.86 -14.24
CA THR A 267 8.80 12.89 -15.28
C THR A 267 9.54 12.51 -16.55
N LYS A 268 8.84 12.59 -17.69
CA LYS A 268 9.42 12.47 -19.03
C LYS A 268 9.25 13.78 -19.78
N LEU A 269 10.26 14.19 -20.54
CA LEU A 269 10.28 15.46 -21.28
C LEU A 269 9.88 15.28 -22.77
N GLU A 270 9.85 14.06 -23.29
CA GLU A 270 9.52 13.75 -24.69
C GLU A 270 8.63 12.50 -24.82
N SER A 271 7.92 12.39 -25.97
CA SER A 271 6.86 11.46 -26.45
C SER A 271 6.53 10.15 -25.70
N PRO A 272 5.26 9.68 -25.77
CA PRO A 272 4.45 9.50 -24.57
C PRO A 272 4.44 8.10 -23.93
N TRP A 273 3.85 8.02 -22.72
CA TRP A 273 3.48 6.78 -22.01
C TRP A 273 2.35 5.97 -22.66
N TRP A 274 1.86 6.38 -23.83
CA TRP A 274 0.77 5.72 -24.57
C TRP A 274 1.20 5.50 -26.03
N ASP A 275 1.21 4.25 -26.47
CA ASP A 275 1.68 3.84 -27.81
C ASP A 275 0.62 3.99 -28.92
N ASP A 276 -0.64 4.31 -28.59
CA ASP A 276 -1.73 4.24 -29.57
C ASP A 276 -2.35 5.59 -29.94
N GLU A 277 -2.53 5.82 -31.25
CA GLU A 277 -3.20 6.97 -31.86
C GLU A 277 -4.66 7.18 -31.39
N LYS A 278 -5.28 6.17 -30.77
CA LYS A 278 -6.66 6.24 -30.26
C LYS A 278 -6.84 7.17 -29.06
N ASP A 279 -5.76 7.49 -28.35
CA ASP A 279 -5.80 8.41 -27.19
C ASP A 279 -5.64 9.89 -27.58
N GLN A 280 -5.45 10.18 -28.88
CA GLN A 280 -5.23 11.53 -29.39
C GLN A 280 -6.50 12.33 -29.71
N GLY A 281 -7.70 11.78 -29.47
CA GLY A 281 -8.95 12.56 -29.44
C GLY A 281 -9.10 13.61 -30.54
N VAL A 282 -8.91 13.20 -31.80
CA VAL A 282 -9.44 13.90 -32.99
C VAL A 282 -10.82 13.32 -33.30
#